data_AF-A0A6F9CZX1-F1
#
_entry.id   AF-A0A6F9CZX1-F1
#
_cell.length_a   1.000
_cell.length_b   1.000
_cell.length_c   1.000
_cell.angle_alpha   90.00
_cell.angle_beta   90.00
_cell.angle_gamma   90.00
#
_symmetry.space_group_name_H-M   'P 1'
#
loop_
_entity.id
_entity.type
_entity.pdbx_description
1 polymer ?
#
loop_
_entity_poly.entity_id
_entity_poly.type
_entity_poly.pdbx_seq_one_letter_code
_entity_poly.pdbx_strand_id
1 'polypeptide(L)'
;MEDRGEREEPAAGLHFVGLKEDLIKAKRSFRTLEGRDILVLYHQEIFYALDFHCYHAGGPLQNGDIEEFDGKLCIVCPKHKYKISLAEGEGIYRATNPNAPVPTTRWYSKGIKQRVHTVTETDRDVYVTLSHVSRFIESDYFQGEKGKVERERMEAEESSKKSNTTS
;
A
#
# COMPACT_ATOMS: atom_id res chain seq x y z
N MET A 1 -22.07 15.61 -39.45
CA MET A 1 -22.44 15.82 -38.03
C MET A 1 -21.49 14.97 -37.23
N GLU A 2 -20.36 15.55 -36.85
CA GLU A 2 -19.35 14.87 -36.05
C GLU A 2 -19.81 14.98 -34.61
N ASP A 3 -20.26 13.86 -34.06
CA ASP A 3 -20.57 13.67 -32.66
C ASP A 3 -19.25 13.77 -31.87
N ARG A 4 -18.95 14.99 -31.39
CA ARG A 4 -17.83 15.24 -30.50
C ARG A 4 -18.33 14.89 -29.10
N GLY A 5 -18.16 13.64 -28.72
CA GLY A 5 -18.36 13.18 -27.36
C GLY A 5 -17.66 14.13 -26.40
N GLU A 6 -18.46 14.80 -25.57
CA GLU A 6 -18.00 15.59 -24.44
C GLU A 6 -17.14 14.69 -23.59
N ARG A 7 -15.84 14.97 -23.58
CA ARG A 7 -14.91 14.32 -22.67
C ARG A 7 -15.24 14.94 -21.30
N GLU A 8 -16.04 14.24 -20.51
CA GLU A 8 -16.31 14.61 -19.12
C GLU A 8 -14.96 14.87 -18.44
N GLU A 9 -14.75 16.12 -18.02
CA GLU A 9 -13.62 16.50 -17.19
C GLU A 9 -13.65 15.59 -15.94
N PRO A 10 -12.57 14.87 -15.61
CA PRO A 10 -12.57 13.99 -14.45
C PRO A 10 -12.87 14.83 -13.20
N ALA A 11 -13.86 14.38 -12.41
CA ALA A 11 -14.16 14.98 -11.12
C ALA A 11 -12.85 15.19 -10.33
N ALA A 12 -12.67 16.41 -9.81
CA ALA A 12 -11.40 16.87 -9.25
C ALA A 12 -10.75 15.81 -8.33
N GLY A 13 -9.53 15.38 -8.67
CA GLY A 13 -8.75 14.41 -7.88
C GLY A 13 -8.83 12.94 -8.33
N LEU A 14 -9.57 12.60 -9.39
CA LEU A 14 -9.53 11.25 -9.97
C LEU A 14 -8.31 11.08 -10.89
N HIS A 15 -7.43 10.14 -10.56
CA HIS A 15 -6.29 9.77 -11.40
C HIS A 15 -6.53 8.44 -12.09
N PHE A 16 -6.46 8.40 -13.41
CA PHE A 16 -6.50 7.16 -14.17
C PHE A 16 -5.26 6.30 -13.87
N VAL A 17 -5.48 5.03 -13.49
CA VAL A 17 -4.39 4.09 -13.15
C VAL A 17 -4.29 2.91 -14.12
N GLY A 18 -5.25 2.72 -15.02
CA GLY A 18 -5.18 1.73 -16.09
C GLY A 18 -6.53 1.10 -16.42
N LEU A 19 -6.50 0.26 -17.45
CA LEU A 19 -7.64 -0.59 -17.83
C LEU A 19 -7.88 -1.65 -16.75
N LYS A 20 -9.14 -1.89 -16.44
CA LYS A 20 -9.59 -2.85 -15.42
C LYS A 20 -9.05 -4.25 -15.71
N GLU A 21 -9.17 -4.72 -16.94
CA GLU A 21 -8.70 -6.06 -17.35
C GLU A 21 -7.19 -6.24 -17.15
N ASP A 22 -6.41 -5.21 -17.49
CA ASP A 22 -4.95 -5.24 -17.36
C ASP A 22 -4.54 -5.26 -15.89
N LEU A 23 -5.19 -4.46 -15.05
CA LEU A 23 -4.89 -4.41 -13.62
C LEU A 23 -5.33 -5.68 -12.89
N ILE A 24 -6.47 -6.28 -13.28
CA ILE A 24 -6.90 -7.61 -12.80
C ILE A 24 -5.84 -8.66 -13.14
N LYS A 25 -5.39 -8.69 -14.41
CA LYS A 25 -4.39 -9.64 -14.88
C LYS A 25 -3.04 -9.45 -14.19
N ALA A 26 -2.61 -8.21 -14.02
CA ALA A 26 -1.37 -7.87 -13.34
C ALA A 26 -1.43 -8.16 -11.84
N LYS A 27 -2.63 -8.13 -11.24
CA LYS A 27 -2.94 -8.21 -9.79
C LYS A 27 -2.32 -7.11 -8.94
N ARG A 28 -1.20 -6.53 -9.35
CA ARG A 28 -0.44 -5.51 -8.62
C ARG A 28 0.15 -4.53 -9.62
N SER A 29 -0.01 -3.24 -9.38
CA SER A 29 0.49 -2.18 -10.24
C SER A 29 1.03 -1.02 -9.43
N PHE A 30 2.17 -0.49 -9.87
CA PHE A 30 2.79 0.70 -9.29
C PHE A 30 2.39 1.95 -10.09
N ARG A 31 2.06 3.02 -9.38
CA ARG A 31 1.72 4.33 -9.95
C ARG A 31 2.29 5.45 -9.10
N THR A 32 2.84 6.49 -9.73
CA THR A 32 3.17 7.74 -9.04
C THR A 32 2.10 8.77 -9.39
N LEU A 33 1.35 9.23 -8.38
CA LEU A 33 0.26 10.18 -8.52
C LEU A 33 0.60 11.42 -7.67
N GLU A 34 0.67 12.60 -8.29
CA GLU A 34 1.03 13.86 -7.60
C GLU A 34 2.32 13.75 -6.76
N GLY A 35 3.32 13.00 -7.26
CA GLY A 35 4.59 12.77 -6.56
C GLY A 35 4.54 11.76 -5.42
N ARG A 36 3.39 11.09 -5.22
CA ARG A 36 3.17 10.04 -4.24
C ARG A 36 3.16 8.67 -4.91
N ASP A 37 3.92 7.74 -4.36
CA ASP A 37 4.08 6.38 -4.88
C ASP A 37 3.00 5.45 -4.31
N ILE A 38 2.14 4.93 -5.19
CA ILE A 38 0.94 4.15 -4.87
C ILE A 38 1.07 2.73 -5.42
N LEU A 39 0.66 1.77 -4.60
CA LEU A 39 0.45 0.38 -4.96
C LEU A 39 -1.05 0.13 -5.14
N VAL A 40 -1.45 -0.19 -6.37
CA VAL A 40 -2.79 -0.67 -6.70
C VAL A 40 -2.77 -2.20 -6.68
N LEU A 41 -3.65 -2.81 -5.90
CA LEU A 41 -3.78 -4.25 -5.73
C LEU A 41 -5.17 -4.70 -6.15
N TYR A 42 -5.26 -5.85 -6.82
CA TYR A 42 -6.50 -6.57 -7.06
C TYR A 42 -6.43 -7.90 -6.33
N HIS A 43 -7.35 -8.11 -5.38
CA HIS A 43 -7.41 -9.33 -4.58
C HIS A 43 -8.85 -9.64 -4.19
N GLN A 44 -9.29 -10.89 -4.39
CA GLN A 44 -10.65 -11.34 -4.10
C GLN A 44 -11.71 -10.41 -4.70
N GLU A 45 -11.57 -10.12 -6.00
CA GLU A 45 -12.50 -9.28 -6.77
C GLU A 45 -12.59 -7.81 -6.34
N ILE A 46 -11.72 -7.36 -5.43
CA ILE A 46 -11.71 -6.00 -4.90
C ILE A 46 -10.39 -5.33 -5.25
N PHE A 47 -10.46 -4.06 -5.64
CA PHE A 47 -9.29 -3.21 -5.77
C PHE A 47 -8.99 -2.46 -4.46
N TYR A 48 -7.69 -2.37 -4.15
CA TYR A 48 -7.15 -1.61 -3.04
C TYR A 48 -6.06 -0.67 -3.57
N ALA A 49 -5.95 0.52 -2.99
CA ALA A 49 -4.85 1.43 -3.26
C ALA A 49 -4.24 1.88 -1.93
N LEU A 50 -2.94 1.69 -1.78
CA LEU A 50 -2.17 2.07 -0.59
C LEU A 50 -0.86 2.72 -1.01
N ASP A 51 -0.25 3.46 -0.10
CA ASP A 51 1.15 3.84 -0.25
C ASP A 51 2.02 2.63 -0.59
N PHE A 52 2.89 2.78 -1.57
CA PHE A 52 3.75 1.69 -2.03
C PHE A 52 4.85 1.34 -1.02
N HIS A 53 5.36 2.33 -0.30
CA HIS A 53 6.47 2.17 0.65
C HIS A 53 5.94 1.85 2.05
N CYS A 54 6.42 0.76 2.65
CA CYS A 54 6.01 0.30 3.97
C CYS A 54 6.31 1.35 5.06
N TYR A 55 5.33 1.68 5.89
CA TYR A 55 5.47 2.64 6.99
C TYR A 55 6.58 2.33 8.00
N HIS A 56 7.06 1.07 8.07
CA HIS A 56 8.08 0.69 9.04
C HIS A 56 9.47 1.21 8.67
N ALA A 57 9.86 1.07 7.40
CA ALA A 57 11.22 1.29 6.93
C ALA A 57 11.29 1.51 5.41
N GLY A 58 10.23 2.02 4.79
CA GLY A 58 10.20 2.39 3.38
C GLY A 58 10.33 1.26 2.36
N GLY A 59 10.29 -0.01 2.77
CA GLY A 59 10.44 -1.14 1.86
C GLY A 59 9.24 -1.29 0.89
N PRO A 60 9.46 -1.75 -0.35
CA PRO A 60 8.40 -1.86 -1.34
C PRO A 60 7.40 -2.95 -0.96
N LEU A 61 6.12 -2.58 -0.89
CA LEU A 61 5.05 -3.52 -0.56
C LEU A 61 4.63 -4.40 -1.73
N GLN A 62 5.00 -4.05 -2.97
CA GLN A 62 4.56 -4.76 -4.18
C GLN A 62 4.80 -6.28 -4.17
N ASN A 63 5.84 -6.74 -3.48
CA ASN A 63 6.19 -8.16 -3.39
C ASN A 63 5.76 -8.81 -2.07
N GLY A 64 4.92 -8.14 -1.27
CA GLY A 64 4.40 -8.67 -0.01
C GLY A 64 3.31 -9.70 -0.21
N ASP A 65 3.26 -10.73 0.63
CA ASP A 65 2.17 -11.71 0.59
C ASP A 65 0.87 -11.08 1.10
N ILE A 66 -0.28 -11.55 0.61
CA ILE A 66 -1.58 -11.15 1.14
C ILE A 66 -2.10 -12.31 1.98
N GLU A 67 -2.31 -12.04 3.27
CA GLU A 67 -2.69 -13.04 4.27
C GLU A 67 -3.81 -12.46 5.17
N GLU A 68 -4.60 -13.35 5.77
CA GLU A 68 -5.65 -12.95 6.71
C GLU A 68 -5.17 -13.05 8.16
N PHE A 69 -5.36 -11.99 8.92
CA PHE A 69 -5.09 -11.95 10.36
C PHE A 69 -6.28 -11.35 11.08
N ASP A 70 -6.89 -12.12 12.00
CA ASP A 70 -8.03 -11.66 12.80
C ASP A 70 -9.22 -11.19 11.94
N GLY A 71 -9.49 -11.90 10.84
CA GLY A 71 -10.53 -11.54 9.87
C GLY A 71 -10.18 -10.34 8.98
N LYS A 72 -8.96 -9.80 9.07
CA LYS A 72 -8.49 -8.68 8.24
C LYS A 72 -7.50 -9.16 7.19
N LEU A 73 -7.82 -8.94 5.91
CA LEU A 73 -6.86 -9.10 4.83
C LEU A 73 -5.75 -8.06 4.95
N CYS A 74 -4.51 -8.54 5.04
CA CYS A 74 -3.34 -7.72 5.21
C CYS A 74 -2.28 -8.03 4.16
N ILE A 75 -1.58 -7.00 3.70
CA ILE A 75 -0.31 -7.17 3.02
C ILE A 75 0.81 -7.32 4.05
N VAL A 76 1.64 -8.35 3.88
CA VAL A 76 2.80 -8.64 4.71
C VAL A 76 4.03 -8.07 4.05
N CYS A 77 4.62 -7.03 4.64
CA CYS A 77 5.82 -6.39 4.12
C CYS A 77 6.94 -7.45 3.94
N PRO A 78 7.52 -7.58 2.73
CA PRO A 78 8.47 -8.65 2.44
C PRO A 78 9.76 -8.52 3.26
N LYS A 79 10.17 -7.29 3.60
CA LYS A 79 11.39 -7.00 4.36
C LYS A 79 11.29 -7.41 5.84
N HIS A 80 10.31 -6.86 6.56
CA HIS A 80 10.24 -6.97 8.03
C HIS A 80 8.99 -7.69 8.56
N LYS A 81 8.16 -8.25 7.67
CA LYS A 81 6.96 -9.03 8.01
C LYS A 81 5.88 -8.28 8.82
N TYR A 82 5.91 -6.96 8.74
CA TYR A 82 4.85 -6.08 9.22
C TYR A 82 3.57 -6.32 8.43
N LYS A 83 2.45 -6.44 9.13
CA LYS A 83 1.14 -6.76 8.55
C LYS A 83 0.34 -5.48 8.49
N ILE A 84 -0.14 -5.13 7.31
CA ILE A 84 -0.86 -3.89 7.04
C ILE A 84 -2.21 -4.24 6.45
N SER A 85 -3.30 -3.89 7.14
CA SER A 85 -4.66 -4.10 6.63
C SER A 85 -4.85 -3.41 5.28
N LEU A 86 -5.38 -4.13 4.29
CA LEU A 86 -5.65 -3.57 2.95
C LEU A 86 -6.79 -2.55 2.96
N ALA A 87 -7.78 -2.74 3.83
CA ALA A 87 -8.97 -1.89 3.90
C ALA A 87 -8.65 -0.52 4.54
N GLU A 88 -7.95 -0.53 5.67
CA GLU A 88 -7.79 0.66 6.52
C GLU A 88 -6.32 1.07 6.71
N GLY A 89 -5.36 0.25 6.28
CA GLY A 89 -3.93 0.53 6.48
C GLY A 89 -3.47 0.38 7.93
N GLU A 90 -4.20 -0.37 8.75
CA GLU A 90 -3.85 -0.66 10.13
C GLU A 90 -2.62 -1.57 10.26
N GLY A 91 -1.70 -1.21 11.15
CA GLY A 91 -0.57 -2.06 11.48
C GLY A 91 -0.97 -3.17 12.47
N ILE A 92 -1.11 -4.40 12.00
CA ILE A 92 -1.53 -5.55 12.80
C ILE A 92 -0.32 -6.25 13.42
N TYR A 93 -0.40 -6.55 14.71
CA TYR A 93 0.65 -7.27 15.43
C TYR A 93 0.06 -8.28 16.41
N ARG A 94 0.88 -9.28 16.74
CA ARG A 94 0.53 -10.32 17.68
C ARG A 94 1.32 -10.12 18.97
N ALA A 95 0.64 -10.08 20.10
CA ALA A 95 1.27 -9.94 21.40
C ALA A 95 0.58 -10.82 22.45
N THR A 96 1.30 -11.09 23.52
CA THR A 96 0.79 -11.78 24.71
C THR A 96 0.84 -10.78 25.85
N ASN A 97 -0.27 -10.59 26.55
CA ASN A 97 -0.26 -9.72 27.73
C ASN A 97 0.43 -10.47 28.89
N PRO A 98 1.60 -10.02 29.36
CA PRO A 98 2.33 -10.73 30.43
C PRO A 98 1.63 -10.63 31.78
N ASN A 99 0.75 -9.64 31.97
CA ASN A 99 0.04 -9.41 33.22
C ASN A 99 -1.34 -10.12 33.27
N ALA A 100 -1.71 -10.84 32.21
CA ALA A 100 -2.96 -11.59 32.18
C ALA A 100 -2.86 -12.85 33.04
N PRO A 101 -3.93 -13.25 33.77
CA PRO A 101 -3.95 -14.48 34.57
C PRO A 101 -3.65 -15.74 33.74
N VAL A 102 -4.00 -15.71 32.45
CA VAL A 102 -3.69 -16.73 31.46
C VAL A 102 -2.99 -16.05 30.27
N PRO A 103 -1.75 -16.42 29.93
CA PRO A 103 -1.04 -15.88 28.77
C PRO A 103 -1.73 -16.28 27.47
N THR A 104 -2.67 -15.45 27.00
CA THR A 104 -3.32 -15.63 25.69
C THR A 104 -2.69 -14.70 24.67
N THR A 105 -2.18 -15.28 23.59
CA THR A 105 -1.70 -14.54 22.43
C THR A 105 -2.90 -14.02 21.64
N ARG A 106 -2.93 -12.71 21.37
CA ARG A 106 -4.01 -12.06 20.62
C ARG A 106 -3.46 -11.15 19.52
N TRP A 107 -4.31 -10.86 18.55
CA TRP A 107 -4.05 -9.83 17.54
C TRP A 107 -4.46 -8.46 18.07
N TYR A 108 -3.67 -7.45 17.71
CA TYR A 108 -3.84 -6.08 18.12
C TYR A 108 -3.56 -5.16 16.92
N SER A 109 -4.16 -3.97 16.96
CA SER A 109 -3.92 -2.91 15.98
C SER A 109 -3.04 -1.82 16.59
N LYS A 110 -2.05 -1.35 15.82
CA LYS A 110 -1.29 -0.12 16.12
C LYS A 110 -2.05 1.14 15.67
N GLY A 111 -3.28 0.99 15.21
CA GLY A 111 -4.02 2.01 14.45
C GLY A 111 -3.55 2.06 13.00
N ILE A 112 -4.11 3.01 12.25
CA ILE A 112 -3.78 3.27 10.84
C ILE A 112 -2.34 3.80 10.75
N LYS A 113 -1.49 3.04 10.05
CA LYS A 113 -0.05 3.32 9.85
C LYS A 113 0.34 3.46 8.39
N GLN A 114 -0.44 2.87 7.48
CA GLN A 114 -0.28 2.98 6.04
C GLN A 114 -1.44 3.79 5.47
N ARG A 115 -1.19 4.78 4.62
CA ARG A 115 -2.27 5.50 3.96
C ARG A 115 -2.91 4.61 2.89
N VAL A 116 -4.24 4.53 2.95
CA VAL A 116 -5.10 3.92 1.92
C VAL A 116 -5.76 5.04 1.13
N HIS A 117 -5.96 4.81 -0.16
CA HIS A 117 -6.54 5.71 -1.15
C HIS A 117 -7.82 5.09 -1.71
N THR A 118 -8.72 5.93 -2.21
CA THR A 118 -9.99 5.46 -2.75
C THR A 118 -9.79 4.97 -4.17
N VAL A 119 -10.26 3.76 -4.47
CA VAL A 119 -10.33 3.25 -5.84
C VAL A 119 -11.75 3.44 -6.36
N THR A 120 -11.87 3.97 -7.58
CA THR A 120 -13.13 4.09 -8.31
C THR A 120 -13.03 3.28 -9.59
N GLU A 121 -13.99 2.37 -9.79
CA GLU A 121 -14.06 1.52 -10.99
C GLU A 121 -15.19 2.00 -11.90
N THR A 122 -14.93 1.99 -13.21
CA THR A 122 -15.96 2.01 -14.25
C THR A 122 -15.98 0.64 -14.94
N ASP A 123 -16.78 0.48 -15.98
CA ASP A 123 -16.85 -0.77 -16.75
C ASP A 123 -15.49 -1.17 -17.35
N ARG A 124 -14.65 -0.19 -17.71
CA ARG A 124 -13.37 -0.41 -18.40
C ARG A 124 -12.15 0.11 -17.65
N ASP A 125 -12.33 1.12 -16.82
CA ASP A 125 -11.23 1.91 -16.28
C ASP A 125 -11.20 1.85 -14.76
N VAL A 126 -10.00 1.99 -14.20
CA VAL A 126 -9.79 2.13 -12.77
C VAL A 126 -9.12 3.46 -12.51
N TYR A 127 -9.62 4.16 -11.51
CA TYR A 127 -9.13 5.44 -11.05
C TYR A 127 -8.76 5.35 -9.56
N VAL A 128 -7.81 6.17 -9.14
CA VAL A 128 -7.46 6.36 -7.73
C VAL A 128 -7.65 7.82 -7.37
N THR A 129 -8.34 8.07 -6.26
CA THR A 129 -8.43 9.38 -5.62
C THR A 129 -7.52 9.39 -4.40
N LEU A 130 -6.59 10.35 -4.34
CA LEU A 130 -5.65 10.41 -3.23
C LEU A 130 -6.36 10.78 -1.91
N SER A 131 -6.07 10.04 -0.84
CA SER A 131 -6.64 10.31 0.48
C SER A 131 -6.02 11.57 1.09
N HIS A 132 -6.82 12.62 1.21
CA HIS A 132 -6.46 13.88 1.85
C HIS A 132 -6.74 13.89 3.36
N VAL A 133 -6.77 12.73 4.03
CA VAL A 133 -6.91 12.67 5.48
C VAL A 133 -5.85 13.57 6.10
N SER A 134 -6.30 14.61 6.82
CA SER A 134 -5.50 15.76 7.25
C SER A 134 -4.45 15.43 8.31
N ARG A 135 -4.54 14.27 8.95
CA ARG A 135 -3.54 13.80 9.91
C ARG A 135 -2.36 13.15 9.18
N PHE A 136 -1.18 13.40 9.73
CA PHE A 136 0.02 12.67 9.35
C PHE A 136 -0.13 11.19 9.71
N ILE A 137 0.22 10.32 8.77
CA ILE A 137 0.30 8.87 8.90
C ILE A 137 1.75 8.48 8.66
N GLU A 138 2.28 7.49 9.38
CA GLU A 138 3.70 7.14 9.33
C GLU A 138 4.23 6.86 7.92
N SER A 139 3.42 6.28 7.03
CA SER A 139 3.81 6.07 5.63
C SER A 139 4.04 7.36 4.84
N ASP A 140 3.48 8.50 5.26
CA ASP A 140 3.72 9.82 4.65
C ASP A 140 5.20 10.19 4.69
N TYR A 141 5.94 9.73 5.71
CA TYR A 141 7.37 9.98 5.85
C TYR A 141 8.14 9.50 4.61
N PHE A 142 7.80 8.31 4.09
CA PHE A 142 8.49 7.66 2.97
C PHE A 142 8.08 8.20 1.59
N GLN A 143 7.05 9.05 1.54
CA GLN A 143 6.64 9.81 0.37
C GLN A 143 7.40 11.14 0.26
N GLY A 144 7.80 11.71 1.40
CA GLY A 144 8.57 12.96 1.46
C GLY A 144 10.05 12.80 1.14
N GLU A 145 10.73 13.92 0.90
CA GLU A 145 12.13 13.97 0.46
C GLU A 145 13.10 13.26 1.42
N LYS A 146 12.93 13.45 2.74
CA LYS A 146 13.74 12.74 3.75
C LYS A 146 13.58 11.23 3.66
N GLY A 147 12.35 10.76 3.48
CA GLY A 147 12.08 9.34 3.32
C GLY A 147 12.63 8.78 2.02
N LYS A 148 12.66 9.55 0.92
CA LYS A 148 13.31 9.14 -0.34
C LYS A 148 14.79 8.84 -0.14
N VAL A 149 15.52 9.73 0.54
CA VAL A 149 16.94 9.54 0.86
C VAL A 149 17.15 8.29 1.73
N GLU A 150 16.28 8.07 2.73
CA GLU A 150 16.37 6.87 3.58
C GLU A 150 16.12 5.58 2.79
N ARG A 151 15.15 5.58 1.87
CA ARG A 151 14.88 4.43 0.99
C ARG A 151 16.06 4.09 0.11
N GLU A 152 16.65 5.09 -0.55
CA GLU A 152 17.83 4.92 -1.40
C GLU A 152 19.02 4.34 -0.62
N ARG A 153 19.24 4.86 0.60
CA ARG A 153 20.27 4.32 1.50
C ARG A 153 20.00 2.87 1.86
N MET A 154 18.78 2.52 2.26
CA MET A 154 18.43 1.15 2.63
C MET A 154 18.54 0.17 1.45
N GLU A 155 18.17 0.60 0.24
CA GLU A 155 18.32 -0.20 -0.98
C GLU A 155 19.79 -0.47 -1.31
N ALA A 156 20.68 0.52 -1.14
CA ALA A 156 22.12 0.34 -1.31
C ALA A 156 22.75 -0.60 -0.26
N GLU A 157 22.29 -0.53 0.99
CA GLU A 157 22.73 -1.43 2.07
C GLU A 157 22.26 -2.89 1.83
N GLU A 158 21.11 -3.10 1.21
CA GLU A 158 20.63 -4.44 0.85
C GLU A 158 21.34 -5.03 -0.37
N SER A 159 21.65 -4.22 -1.38
CA SER A 159 22.35 -4.69 -2.58
C SER A 159 23.78 -5.14 -2.24
N SER A 160 24.48 -4.40 -1.38
CA SER A 160 25.82 -4.76 -0.89
C SER A 160 25.85 -6.02 0.00
N LYS A 161 24.80 -6.28 0.79
CA LYS A 161 24.68 -7.54 1.55
C LYS A 161 24.44 -8.75 0.66
N LYS A 162 23.64 -8.59 -0.41
CA LYS A 162 23.40 -9.66 -1.38
C LYS A 162 24.67 -10.05 -2.13
N SER A 163 25.48 -9.08 -2.56
CA SER A 163 26.76 -9.36 -3.24
C SER A 163 27.75 -10.12 -2.35
N ASN A 164 27.77 -9.84 -1.04
CA ASN A 164 28.68 -10.50 -0.09
C ASN A 164 28.22 -11.90 0.35
N THR A 165 26.94 -12.25 0.16
CA THR A 165 26.40 -13.56 0.56
C THR A 165 26.51 -14.61 -0.56
N THR A 166 26.73 -14.17 -1.80
CA THR A 166 26.87 -15.04 -2.98
C THR A 166 28.33 -15.33 -3.39
N SER A 167 29.31 -15.05 -2.52
CA SER A 167 30.74 -15.30 -2.75
C SER A 167 31.28 -16.44 -1.89
#